data_AF-G5BAW9-F1
#
_entry.id   AF-G5BAW9-F1
#
_cell.length_a   1.000
_cell.length_b   1.000
_cell.length_c   1.000
_cell.angle_alpha   90.00
_cell.angle_beta   90.00
_cell.angle_gamma   90.00
#
_symmetry.space_group_name_H-M   'P 1'
#
loop_
_entity.id
_entity.type
_entity.pdbx_description
1 polymer ?
#
loop_
_entity_poly.entity_id
_entity_poly.type
_entity_poly.pdbx_seq_one_letter_code
_entity_poly.pdbx_strand_id
1 'polypeptide(L)'
;MDSTSRMEEPVSAEVVSVAQALSLPAESFGNDPDIEMAWAMRTMQHAKVYYKLISSVDPQFLKLTKVDDQIYSEFREHFEKLKIDGCTEENTISAPRIQFYATEIARNREGYNKAVYISVQDKGGVKGANEGEAGGKNGAESGGEEEKVEKGADSRGEKEEGVTREGEKEN
;
A
#
# COMPACT_ATOMS: atom_id res chain seq x y z
N MET A 1 18.04 -42.81 15.93
CA MET A 1 18.82 -41.77 16.61
C MET A 1 18.55 -40.48 15.86
N ASP A 2 17.88 -39.55 16.54
CA ASP A 2 17.55 -38.21 16.08
C ASP A 2 18.82 -37.37 15.88
N SER A 3 18.82 -36.49 14.87
CA SER A 3 19.37 -35.12 15.00
C SER A 3 19.06 -34.32 13.74
N THR A 4 18.10 -33.42 13.91
CA THR A 4 17.63 -32.43 12.95
C THR A 4 18.71 -31.37 12.70
N SER A 5 19.36 -31.38 11.53
CA SER A 5 20.23 -30.28 11.08
C SER A 5 19.38 -29.19 10.42
N ARG A 6 18.88 -28.28 11.25
CA ARG A 6 18.20 -27.03 10.85
C ARG A 6 19.16 -26.17 10.02
N MET A 7 18.81 -25.93 8.76
CA MET A 7 19.49 -24.94 7.90
C MET A 7 19.18 -23.54 8.44
N GLU A 8 20.05 -23.02 9.30
CA GLU A 8 20.12 -21.59 9.59
C GLU A 8 20.94 -20.95 8.46
N GLU A 9 20.27 -20.24 7.54
CA GLU A 9 20.99 -19.40 6.58
C GLU A 9 21.78 -18.32 7.33
N PRO A 10 23.05 -18.08 6.98
CA PRO A 10 23.87 -17.11 7.66
C PRO A 10 23.32 -15.69 7.44
N VAL A 11 22.96 -15.02 8.53
CA VAL A 11 22.65 -13.59 8.51
C VAL A 11 23.87 -12.85 7.97
N SER A 12 23.73 -12.12 6.87
CA SER A 12 24.83 -11.41 6.21
C SER A 12 25.53 -10.45 7.17
N ALA A 13 26.87 -10.34 7.09
CA ALA A 13 27.66 -9.52 8.01
C ALA A 13 27.20 -8.05 8.08
N GLU A 14 26.68 -7.51 6.99
CA GLU A 14 26.07 -6.16 6.96
C GLU A 14 24.84 -6.03 7.86
N VAL A 15 23.96 -7.04 7.92
CA VAL A 15 22.76 -6.98 8.78
C VAL A 15 23.12 -7.09 10.26
N VAL A 16 24.19 -7.81 10.59
CA VAL A 16 24.73 -7.87 11.96
C VAL A 16 25.35 -6.53 12.35
N SER A 17 26.09 -5.89 11.43
CA SER A 17 26.69 -4.57 11.63
C SER A 17 25.64 -3.48 11.88
N VAL A 18 24.58 -3.45 11.06
CA VAL A 18 23.47 -2.49 11.22
C VAL A 18 22.70 -2.72 12.52
N ALA A 19 22.41 -3.98 12.88
CA ALA A 19 21.70 -4.28 14.13
C ALA A 19 22.50 -3.84 15.36
N GLN A 20 23.82 -4.00 15.33
CA GLN A 20 24.70 -3.59 16.42
C GLN A 20 24.81 -2.07 16.50
N ALA A 21 24.92 -1.39 15.35
CA ALA A 21 24.90 0.08 15.26
C ALA A 21 23.60 0.67 15.81
N LEU A 22 22.45 0.09 15.47
CA LEU A 22 21.13 0.53 15.94
C LEU A 22 20.83 0.23 17.43
N SER A 23 21.70 -0.49 18.14
CA SER A 23 21.53 -0.79 19.57
C SER A 23 22.04 0.31 20.51
N LEU A 24 22.73 1.31 19.97
CA LEU A 24 23.22 2.46 20.72
C LEU A 24 22.05 3.38 21.15
N PRO A 25 22.23 4.19 22.21
CA PRO A 25 21.22 5.17 22.62
C PRO A 25 20.99 6.22 21.52
N ALA A 26 19.75 6.72 21.42
CA ALA A 26 19.29 7.59 20.32
C ALA A 26 20.16 8.86 20.15
N GLU A 27 20.70 9.36 21.26
CA GLU A 27 21.57 10.53 21.34
C GLU A 27 22.94 10.31 20.67
N SER A 28 23.32 9.06 20.40
CA SER A 28 24.58 8.71 19.74
C SER A 28 24.50 8.75 18.22
N PHE A 29 23.29 8.85 17.65
CA PHE A 29 23.11 8.94 16.20
C PHE A 29 23.11 10.40 15.76
N GLY A 30 24.05 10.73 14.87
CA GLY A 30 24.06 11.99 14.16
C GLY A 30 23.26 11.92 12.85
N ASN A 31 23.42 12.94 12.01
CA ASN A 31 22.93 12.90 10.63
C ASN A 31 23.91 12.06 9.78
N ASP A 32 23.72 10.74 9.79
CA ASP A 32 24.57 9.76 9.11
C ASP A 32 23.82 9.12 7.92
N PRO A 33 24.34 9.23 6.68
CA PRO A 33 23.69 8.66 5.49
C PRO A 33 23.56 7.13 5.54
N ASP A 34 24.42 6.42 6.28
CA ASP A 34 24.34 4.96 6.40
C ASP A 34 23.07 4.52 7.16
N ILE A 35 22.57 5.36 8.08
CA ILE A 35 21.32 5.12 8.80
C ILE A 35 20.13 5.24 7.86
N GLU A 36 20.11 6.23 6.98
CA GLU A 36 19.06 6.42 5.98
C GLU A 36 19.05 5.25 4.98
N MET A 37 20.23 4.82 4.53
CA MET A 37 20.38 3.64 3.67
C MET A 37 19.85 2.38 4.36
N ALA A 38 20.22 2.15 5.62
CA ALA A 38 19.72 1.03 6.42
C ALA A 38 18.19 1.08 6.59
N TRP A 39 17.62 2.26 6.81
CA TRP A 39 16.18 2.44 6.91
C TRP A 39 15.48 2.15 5.58
N ALA A 40 16.00 2.63 4.46
CA ALA A 40 15.47 2.37 3.13
C ALA A 40 15.49 0.86 2.81
N MET A 41 16.63 0.20 3.01
CA MET A 41 16.77 -1.25 2.81
C MET A 41 15.77 -2.03 3.67
N ARG A 42 15.64 -1.66 4.94
CA ARG A 42 14.70 -2.34 5.85
C ARG A 42 13.24 -2.12 5.45
N THR A 43 12.90 -0.92 5.01
CA THR A 43 11.55 -0.57 4.53
C THR A 43 11.21 -1.34 3.26
N MET A 44 12.15 -1.45 2.31
CA MET A 44 11.97 -2.25 1.10
C MET A 44 11.77 -3.74 1.42
N GLN A 45 12.55 -4.30 2.35
CA GLN A 45 12.34 -5.67 2.81
C GLN A 45 10.95 -5.86 3.43
N HIS A 46 10.53 -4.92 4.28
CA HIS A 46 9.23 -4.94 4.91
C HIS A 46 8.09 -4.88 3.88
N ALA A 47 8.18 -3.97 2.90
CA ALA A 47 7.24 -3.84 1.80
C ALA A 47 7.14 -5.13 0.97
N LYS A 48 8.28 -5.78 0.67
CA LYS A 48 8.31 -7.06 -0.05
C LYS A 48 7.59 -8.18 0.70
N VAL A 49 7.81 -8.29 2.01
CA VAL A 49 7.12 -9.30 2.85
C VAL A 49 5.64 -9.00 2.93
N TYR A 50 5.28 -7.73 3.13
CA TYR A 50 3.88 -7.30 3.21
C TYR A 50 3.13 -7.56 1.89
N TYR A 51 3.73 -7.24 0.74
CA TYR A 51 3.15 -7.52 -0.57
C TYR A 51 2.87 -9.02 -0.79
N LYS A 52 3.78 -9.90 -0.34
CA LYS A 52 3.56 -11.36 -0.39
C LYS A 52 2.37 -11.79 0.47
N LEU A 53 2.21 -11.16 1.63
CA LEU A 53 1.15 -11.48 2.58
C LEU A 53 -0.23 -11.13 2.01
N ILE A 54 -0.40 -9.90 1.51
CA ILE A 54 -1.66 -9.44 0.92
C ILE A 54 -1.97 -10.06 -0.44
N SER A 55 -0.98 -10.63 -1.13
CA SER A 55 -1.20 -11.39 -2.37
C SER A 55 -1.55 -12.86 -2.13
N SER A 56 -1.16 -13.43 -0.98
CA SER A 56 -1.38 -14.85 -0.67
C SER A 56 -2.57 -15.11 0.25
N VAL A 57 -2.93 -14.15 1.10
CA VAL A 57 -4.01 -14.27 2.09
C VAL A 57 -4.97 -13.10 1.91
N ASP A 58 -6.27 -13.33 2.16
CA ASP A 58 -7.29 -12.29 2.13
C ASP A 58 -6.95 -11.18 3.16
N PRO A 59 -6.70 -9.93 2.71
CA PRO A 59 -6.26 -8.85 3.59
C PRO A 59 -7.27 -8.48 4.67
N GLN A 60 -8.57 -8.76 4.48
CA GLN A 60 -9.60 -8.41 5.48
C GLN A 60 -9.48 -9.19 6.79
N PHE A 61 -8.90 -10.40 6.74
CA PHE A 61 -8.67 -11.23 7.93
C PHE A 61 -7.26 -11.07 8.49
N LEU A 62 -6.43 -10.23 7.87
CA LEU A 62 -5.06 -10.05 8.27
C LEU A 62 -4.95 -9.11 9.47
N LYS A 63 -4.44 -9.63 10.59
CA LYS A 63 -4.11 -8.83 11.79
C LYS A 63 -2.64 -8.46 11.76
N LEU A 64 -2.34 -7.16 11.69
CA LEU A 64 -0.96 -6.64 11.65
C LEU A 64 -0.38 -6.45 13.05
N THR A 65 -1.24 -6.13 14.02
CA THR A 65 -0.90 -5.94 15.43
C THR A 65 -1.96 -6.56 16.33
N LYS A 66 -1.67 -6.66 17.62
CA LYS A 66 -2.65 -7.12 18.63
C LYS A 66 -3.75 -6.11 18.91
N VAL A 67 -3.56 -4.84 18.52
CA VAL A 67 -4.43 -3.71 18.86
C VAL A 67 -4.98 -3.04 17.60
N ASP A 68 -5.16 -3.80 16.52
CA ASP A 68 -5.61 -3.24 15.23
C ASP A 68 -6.94 -2.51 15.32
N ASP A 69 -7.85 -2.98 16.18
CA ASP A 69 -9.16 -2.36 16.37
C ASP A 69 -9.02 -0.98 17.00
N GLN A 70 -8.15 -0.83 18.01
CA GLN A 70 -7.87 0.46 18.63
C GLN A 70 -7.19 1.41 17.64
N ILE A 71 -6.17 0.94 16.93
CA ILE A 71 -5.44 1.78 15.94
C ILE A 71 -6.39 2.28 14.86
N TYR A 72 -7.28 1.41 14.34
CA TYR A 72 -8.23 1.80 13.31
C TYR A 72 -9.25 2.82 13.80
N SER A 73 -9.83 2.59 14.99
CA SER A 73 -10.79 3.51 15.60
C SER A 73 -10.18 4.90 15.81
N GLU A 74 -9.00 4.97 16.43
CA GLU A 74 -8.31 6.23 16.72
C GLU A 74 -7.91 6.97 15.43
N PHE A 75 -7.41 6.22 14.44
CA PHE A 75 -7.03 6.78 13.14
C PHE A 75 -8.24 7.37 12.42
N ARG A 76 -9.38 6.66 12.40
CA ARG A 76 -10.58 7.15 11.73
C ARG A 76 -11.27 8.27 12.50
N GLU A 77 -11.17 8.31 13.83
CA GLU A 77 -11.66 9.43 14.64
C GLU A 77 -10.90 10.73 14.33
N HIS A 78 -9.56 10.68 14.28
CA HIS A 78 -8.76 11.90 14.07
C HIS A 78 -8.54 12.27 12.61
N PHE A 79 -8.62 11.30 11.69
CA PHE A 79 -8.33 11.48 10.26
C PHE A 79 -9.47 10.99 9.35
N GLU A 80 -10.72 11.31 9.71
CA GLU A 80 -11.94 10.89 9.00
C GLU A 80 -11.86 11.13 7.47
N LYS A 81 -11.38 12.31 7.06
CA LYS A 81 -11.36 12.76 5.67
C LYS A 81 -10.12 12.32 4.89
N LEU A 82 -9.16 11.65 5.54
CA LEU A 82 -7.95 11.21 4.86
C LEU A 82 -8.30 10.10 3.87
N LYS A 83 -7.93 10.32 2.61
CA LYS A 83 -8.06 9.33 1.54
C LYS A 83 -6.91 8.33 1.64
N ILE A 84 -7.25 7.05 1.61
CA ILE A 84 -6.29 5.95 1.77
C ILE A 84 -6.19 5.04 0.54
N ASP A 85 -6.82 5.42 -0.57
CA ASP A 85 -6.93 4.63 -1.80
C ASP A 85 -5.65 4.70 -2.66
N GLY A 86 -5.01 5.86 -2.74
CA GLY A 86 -3.94 6.15 -3.69
C GLY A 86 -2.50 5.82 -3.25
N CYS A 87 -2.16 4.55 -2.96
CA CYS A 87 -0.75 4.11 -2.89
C CYS A 87 -0.30 3.49 -4.22
N THR A 88 0.53 4.21 -4.97
CA THR A 88 1.19 3.76 -6.20
C THR A 88 2.70 3.73 -6.00
N GLU A 89 3.43 3.08 -6.90
CA GLU A 89 4.90 3.06 -6.88
C GLU A 89 5.50 4.48 -6.89
N GLU A 90 4.89 5.39 -7.66
CA GLU A 90 5.35 6.77 -7.85
C GLU A 90 5.15 7.67 -6.62
N ASN A 91 4.25 7.30 -5.70
CA ASN A 91 3.94 8.09 -4.51
C ASN A 91 4.23 7.36 -3.19
N THR A 92 4.91 6.22 -3.26
CA THR A 92 5.31 5.45 -2.08
C THR A 92 6.43 6.17 -1.34
N ILE A 93 6.28 6.32 -0.02
CA ILE A 93 7.27 6.92 0.88
C ILE A 93 7.63 5.98 2.02
N SER A 94 8.84 6.10 2.56
CA SER A 94 9.22 5.42 3.81
C SER A 94 8.51 6.08 4.99
N ALA A 95 7.91 5.27 5.85
CA ALA A 95 7.11 5.75 6.99
C ALA A 95 7.46 5.00 8.29
N PRO A 96 7.36 5.66 9.47
CA PRO A 96 7.38 4.98 10.75
C PRO A 96 6.32 3.88 10.85
N ARG A 97 6.60 2.86 11.66
CA ARG A 97 5.72 1.68 11.84
C ARG A 97 4.29 2.06 12.21
N ILE A 98 4.11 3.07 13.07
CA ILE A 98 2.77 3.49 13.51
C ILE A 98 1.94 4.06 12.35
N GLN A 99 2.56 4.84 11.46
CA GLN A 99 1.90 5.38 10.27
C GLN A 99 1.57 4.26 9.29
N PHE A 100 2.50 3.32 9.09
CA PHE A 100 2.25 2.12 8.29
C PHE A 100 1.05 1.34 8.83
N TYR A 101 1.01 1.03 10.13
CA TYR A 101 -0.10 0.25 10.70
C TYR A 101 -1.44 0.98 10.58
N ALA A 102 -1.50 2.27 10.91
CA ALA A 102 -2.74 3.04 10.81
C ALA A 102 -3.31 3.00 9.38
N THR A 103 -2.49 3.31 8.38
CA THR A 103 -2.91 3.33 6.98
C THR A 103 -3.24 1.93 6.46
N GLU A 104 -2.38 0.93 6.71
CA GLU A 104 -2.58 -0.40 6.16
C GLU A 104 -3.71 -1.18 6.80
N ILE A 105 -3.94 -1.03 8.11
CA ILE A 105 -5.11 -1.61 8.76
C ILE A 105 -6.38 -1.03 8.15
N ALA A 106 -6.42 0.30 7.91
CA ALA A 106 -7.56 0.93 7.29
C ALA A 106 -7.77 0.42 5.85
N ARG A 107 -6.70 0.32 5.04
CA ARG A 107 -6.74 -0.20 3.67
C ARG A 107 -7.22 -1.66 3.60
N ASN A 108 -6.80 -2.47 4.57
CA ASN A 108 -7.20 -3.88 4.66
C ASN A 108 -8.69 -4.01 5.01
N ARG A 109 -9.20 -3.23 5.97
CA ARG A 109 -10.62 -3.27 6.38
C ARG A 109 -11.55 -2.73 5.31
N GLU A 110 -11.14 -1.64 4.66
CA GLU A 110 -11.95 -0.96 3.64
C GLU A 110 -11.83 -1.60 2.26
N GLY A 111 -11.04 -2.67 2.13
CA GLY A 111 -10.98 -3.49 0.93
C GLY A 111 -10.07 -2.95 -0.17
N TYR A 112 -9.36 -1.84 0.02
CA TYR A 112 -8.43 -1.30 -0.97
C TYR A 112 -7.30 -2.27 -1.32
N ASN A 113 -6.84 -3.08 -0.36
CA ASN A 113 -5.82 -4.10 -0.62
C ASN A 113 -6.40 -5.42 -1.18
N LYS A 114 -7.73 -5.60 -1.21
CA LYS A 114 -8.39 -6.82 -1.71
C LYS A 114 -8.13 -7.04 -3.20
N ALA A 115 -8.02 -5.96 -3.97
CA ALA A 115 -7.73 -6.02 -5.41
C ALA A 115 -6.39 -6.74 -5.69
N VAL A 116 -5.38 -6.56 -4.84
CA VAL A 116 -4.07 -7.22 -4.98
C VAL A 116 -4.22 -8.74 -4.86
N TYR A 117 -4.92 -9.20 -3.81
CA TYR A 117 -5.22 -10.62 -3.60
C TYR A 117 -5.93 -11.24 -4.81
N ILE A 118 -7.05 -10.63 -5.25
CA ILE A 118 -7.86 -11.15 -6.36
C ILE A 118 -7.02 -11.23 -7.65
N SER A 119 -6.30 -10.16 -7.99
CA SER A 119 -5.51 -10.09 -9.22
C SER A 119 -4.41 -11.16 -9.33
N VAL A 120 -3.94 -11.69 -8.20
CA VAL A 120 -2.93 -12.76 -8.15
C VAL A 120 -3.58 -14.14 -8.24
N GLN A 121 -4.73 -14.35 -7.61
CA GLN A 121 -5.48 -15.61 -7.69
C GLN A 121 -5.98 -15.87 -9.12
N ASP A 122 -6.46 -14.83 -9.82
CA ASP A 122 -6.95 -14.95 -11.19
C ASP A 122 -5.83 -15.31 -12.19
N LYS A 123 -4.59 -14.86 -11.93
CA LYS A 123 -3.42 -15.20 -12.75
C LYS A 123 -2.89 -16.62 -12.50
N GLY A 124 -3.23 -17.23 -11.36
CA GLY A 124 -2.92 -18.64 -11.07
C GLY A 124 -3.91 -19.62 -11.71
N GLY A 125 -5.01 -19.14 -12.30
CA GLY A 125 -6.14 -19.93 -12.76
C GLY A 125 -6.16 -20.28 -14.25
N VAL A 126 -5.05 -20.71 -14.88
CA VAL A 126 -5.13 -21.45 -16.17
C VAL A 126 -4.06 -22.55 -16.26
N LYS A 127 -4.45 -23.81 -15.94
CA LYS A 127 -4.45 -25.02 -16.80
C LYS A 127 -4.21 -26.33 -16.01
N GLY A 128 -5.31 -27.01 -15.69
CA GLY A 128 -5.42 -28.45 -15.48
C GLY A 128 -6.81 -28.88 -15.97
N ALA A 129 -6.87 -29.73 -17.00
CA ALA A 129 -8.02 -29.96 -17.87
C ALA A 129 -9.15 -30.85 -17.30
N ASN A 130 -10.41 -30.49 -17.63
CA ASN A 130 -11.61 -31.24 -18.13
C ASN A 130 -11.74 -32.76 -17.80
N GLU A 131 -12.88 -33.37 -17.42
CA GLU A 131 -14.21 -33.45 -18.07
C GLU A 131 -15.34 -34.02 -17.15
N GLY A 132 -16.59 -33.64 -17.44
CA GLY A 132 -17.87 -34.32 -17.10
C GLY A 132 -18.58 -33.77 -15.86
N GLU A 133 -19.86 -33.37 -15.81
CA GLU A 133 -21.03 -33.68 -16.65
C GLU A 133 -22.13 -32.62 -16.40
N ALA A 134 -23.16 -32.65 -17.24
CA ALA A 134 -24.15 -31.64 -17.57
C ALA A 134 -25.31 -31.42 -16.57
N GLY A 135 -26.01 -30.29 -16.78
CA GLY A 135 -27.41 -30.03 -16.39
C GLY A 135 -27.55 -28.81 -15.48
N GLY A 136 -28.38 -27.80 -15.74
CA GLY A 136 -29.42 -27.57 -16.73
C GLY A 136 -29.88 -26.11 -16.63
N LYS A 137 -30.59 -25.67 -17.66
CA LYS A 137 -31.05 -24.29 -17.93
C LYS A 137 -31.96 -23.73 -16.83
N ASN A 138 -31.97 -22.41 -16.68
CA ASN A 138 -33.17 -21.56 -16.86
C ASN A 138 -32.76 -20.09 -16.98
N GLY A 139 -33.24 -19.45 -18.05
CA GLY A 139 -33.13 -18.01 -18.26
C GLY A 139 -34.38 -17.28 -17.77
N ALA A 140 -34.22 -15.98 -17.53
CA ALA A 140 -35.24 -14.98 -17.80
C ALA A 140 -34.53 -13.62 -17.92
N GLU A 141 -34.66 -13.05 -19.11
CA GLU A 141 -34.24 -11.73 -19.56
C GLU A 141 -35.35 -10.71 -19.33
N SER A 142 -34.97 -9.45 -19.11
CA SER A 142 -35.61 -8.19 -19.57
C SER A 142 -35.10 -7.07 -18.65
N GLY A 143 -34.28 -6.11 -19.10
CA GLY A 143 -34.63 -5.02 -20.02
C GLY A 143 -35.23 -3.89 -19.18
N GLY A 144 -34.69 -2.67 -19.04
CA GLY A 144 -33.75 -1.87 -19.82
C GLY A 144 -34.39 -0.48 -19.91
N GLU A 145 -33.71 0.60 -19.54
CA GLU A 145 -33.82 1.90 -20.22
C GLU A 145 -32.78 2.90 -19.71
N GLU A 146 -32.04 3.43 -20.68
CA GLU A 146 -31.17 4.59 -20.58
C GLU A 146 -32.04 5.86 -20.58
N GLU A 147 -31.66 6.89 -19.83
CA GLU A 147 -32.08 8.27 -20.14
C GLU A 147 -30.87 9.16 -20.33
N LYS A 148 -30.78 9.68 -21.55
CA LYS A 148 -29.79 10.60 -22.09
C LYS A 148 -30.35 12.01 -22.02
N VAL A 149 -29.65 12.95 -21.39
CA VAL A 149 -29.88 14.39 -21.58
C VAL A 149 -28.57 15.10 -21.95
N GLU A 150 -28.47 15.45 -23.23
CA GLU A 150 -27.65 16.55 -23.80
C GLU A 150 -28.17 17.90 -23.24
N LYS A 151 -27.49 19.05 -23.20
CA LYS A 151 -26.33 19.66 -23.86
C LYS A 151 -26.10 21.00 -23.13
N GLY A 152 -24.89 21.55 -23.18
CA GLY A 152 -24.66 22.93 -22.78
C GLY A 152 -23.22 23.37 -22.98
N ALA A 153 -22.87 23.69 -24.22
CA ALA A 153 -21.66 24.46 -24.52
C ALA A 153 -21.86 25.91 -24.08
N ASP A 154 -20.87 26.51 -23.42
CA ASP A 154 -20.58 27.93 -23.64
C ASP A 154 -19.08 28.20 -23.55
N SER A 155 -18.63 28.95 -24.53
CA SER A 155 -17.26 29.29 -24.86
C SER A 155 -17.01 30.75 -24.52
N ARG A 156 -16.03 31.03 -23.65
CA ARG A 156 -15.37 32.34 -23.54
C ARG A 156 -14.13 32.18 -22.65
N GLY A 157 -12.89 32.45 -23.05
CA GLY A 157 -12.41 33.45 -23.99
C GLY A 157 -11.87 34.65 -23.21
N GLU A 158 -10.55 34.65 -23.01
CA GLU A 158 -9.65 35.80 -22.69
C GLU A 158 -9.77 36.39 -21.26
N LYS A 159 -8.73 36.85 -20.54
CA LYS A 159 -7.43 37.42 -20.91
C LYS A 159 -6.37 37.15 -19.85
N GLU A 160 -5.14 37.01 -20.33
CA GLU A 160 -3.92 37.34 -19.58
C GLU A 160 -3.90 38.85 -19.28
N GLU A 161 -3.73 39.23 -18.02
CA GLU A 161 -3.14 40.53 -17.67
C GLU A 161 -1.81 40.27 -16.97
N GLY A 162 -0.74 40.49 -17.72
CA GLY A 162 0.56 40.73 -17.13
C GLY A 162 0.54 42.07 -16.40
N VAL A 163 0.93 42.06 -15.13
CA VAL A 163 1.33 43.26 -14.42
C VAL A 163 2.84 43.20 -14.25
N THR A 164 3.53 43.86 -15.17
CA THR A 164 4.89 44.37 -14.97
C THR A 164 4.83 45.62 -14.08
N ARG A 165 5.51 45.61 -12.94
CA ARG A 165 6.11 46.79 -12.30
C ARG A 165 7.44 46.31 -11.70
N GLU A 166 8.54 46.55 -12.41
CA GLU A 166 9.44 47.69 -12.20
C GLU A 166 9.91 47.81 -10.76
N GLY A 167 11.22 47.66 -10.60
CA GLY A 167 11.87 47.42 -9.32
C GLY A 167 12.05 48.64 -8.45
N GLU A 168 12.49 48.38 -7.23
CA GLU A 168 13.27 49.32 -6.44
C GLU A 168 14.54 48.61 -5.96
N LYS A 169 15.66 49.27 -6.24
CA LYS A 169 17.01 48.95 -5.81
C LYS A 169 17.19 49.27 -4.33
N GLU A 170 18.26 48.65 -3.79
CA GLU A 170 19.16 49.18 -2.76
C GLU A 170 18.56 49.45 -1.37
N ASN A 171 18.93 48.62 -0.39
CA ASN A 171 20.10 48.91 0.45
C ASN A 171 20.65 47.64 1.10
#